data_AF-A0A533YU09-F1
#
_entry.id   AF-A0A533YU09-F1
#
_cell.length_a   1.000
_cell.length_b   1.000
_cell.length_c   1.000
_cell.angle_alpha   90.00
_cell.angle_beta   90.00
_cell.angle_gamma   90.00
#
_symmetry.space_group_name_H-M   'P 1'
#
loop_
_entity.id
_entity.type
_entity.pdbx_description
1 polymer ?
#
loop_
_entity_poly.entity_id
_entity_poly.type
_entity_poly.pdbx_seq_one_letter_code
_entity_poly.pdbx_strand_id
1 'polypeptide(L)'
;MILYYLRIRKEHPPVKKYNALQKLAYSTVPLFAAGAVASGIAIYWPVQFSAVTSFFGGYDTARVWHFIFMAALVLFFGGHILMVVIAGWSNFVSMITGWKRIARPSGVPIKAGRTDVPPLPPVDIEQPR
;
A
#
# COMPACT_ATOMS: atom_id res chain seq x y z
N MET A 1 13.00 -11.67 4.21
CA MET A 1 12.94 -11.86 2.75
C MET A 1 14.32 -12.23 2.23
N ILE A 2 15.38 -11.49 2.61
CA ILE A 2 16.77 -11.81 2.28
C ILE A 2 17.23 -13.20 2.77
N LEU A 3 16.84 -13.63 3.98
CA LEU A 3 17.23 -14.95 4.52
C LEU A 3 16.61 -16.16 3.82
N TYR A 4 15.50 -15.99 3.07
CA TYR A 4 14.88 -17.08 2.31
C TYR A 4 15.62 -17.32 0.98
N TYR A 5 16.05 -16.24 0.32
CA TYR A 5 16.89 -16.30 -0.88
C TYR A 5 18.27 -16.93 -0.62
N LEU A 6 18.76 -16.84 0.63
CA LEU A 6 19.99 -17.50 1.08
C LEU A 6 19.84 -18.99 1.42
N ARG A 7 18.71 -19.62 1.08
CA ARG A 7 18.50 -21.08 1.17
C ARG A 7 18.77 -21.71 2.55
N ILE A 8 18.68 -20.91 3.62
CA ILE A 8 18.85 -21.37 5.02
C ILE A 8 17.56 -21.95 5.61
N ARG A 9 16.40 -21.70 5.00
CA ARG A 9 15.12 -22.34 5.38
C ARG A 9 14.39 -22.90 4.16
N LYS A 10 13.92 -24.14 4.27
CA LYS A 10 13.15 -24.88 3.25
C LYS A 10 11.63 -24.71 3.35
N GLU A 11 11.13 -24.00 4.37
CA GLU A 11 9.69 -23.84 4.55
C GLU A 11 9.16 -22.64 3.75
N HIS A 12 8.16 -22.90 2.90
CA HIS A 12 7.41 -21.88 2.20
C HIS A 12 6.72 -20.97 3.23
N PRO A 13 7.02 -19.66 3.24
CA PRO A 13 6.37 -18.78 4.18
C PRO A 13 4.86 -18.74 3.87
N PRO A 14 4.00 -18.74 4.90
CA PRO A 14 2.56 -18.66 4.73
C PRO A 14 2.21 -17.46 3.85
N VAL A 15 1.28 -17.66 2.92
CA VAL A 15 0.83 -16.68 1.91
C VAL A 15 0.71 -15.31 2.56
N LYS A 16 1.74 -14.48 2.38
CA LYS A 16 1.84 -13.22 3.11
C LYS A 16 0.82 -12.28 2.49
N LYS A 17 -0.03 -11.68 3.32
CA LYS A 17 -1.15 -10.76 2.97
C LYS A 17 -0.81 -9.61 2.00
N TYR A 18 0.47 -9.41 1.66
CA TYR A 18 0.98 -8.40 0.74
C TYR A 18 1.93 -9.03 -0.28
N ASN A 19 1.64 -8.82 -1.56
CA ASN A 19 2.47 -9.29 -2.68
C ASN A 19 3.88 -8.67 -2.57
N ALA A 20 4.94 -9.39 -2.97
CA ALA A 20 6.30 -8.87 -3.03
C ALA A 20 6.37 -7.57 -3.84
N LEU A 21 5.56 -7.48 -4.90
CA LEU A 21 5.42 -6.27 -5.71
C LEU A 21 4.79 -5.09 -4.93
N GLN A 22 3.79 -5.35 -4.09
CA GLN A 22 3.18 -4.33 -3.23
C GLN A 22 4.20 -3.83 -2.19
N LYS A 23 4.99 -4.73 -1.58
CA LYS A 23 6.03 -4.34 -0.64
C LYS A 23 7.12 -3.47 -1.27
N LEU A 24 7.56 -3.82 -2.47
CA LEU A 24 8.52 -2.99 -3.20
C LEU A 24 7.93 -1.60 -3.47
N ALA A 25 6.69 -1.54 -3.96
CA ALA A 25 5.98 -0.28 -4.18
C ALA A 25 5.93 0.60 -2.92
N TYR A 26 5.64 0.04 -1.75
CA TYR A 26 5.61 0.81 -0.49
C TYR A 26 6.96 1.44 -0.13
N SER A 27 8.08 0.84 -0.55
CA SER A 27 9.41 1.41 -0.31
C SER A 27 9.90 2.35 -1.41
N THR A 28 9.64 2.05 -2.68
CA THR A 28 10.21 2.78 -3.82
C THR A 28 9.39 4.00 -4.18
N VAL A 29 8.06 3.95 -4.03
CA VAL A 29 7.17 5.05 -4.43
C VAL A 29 7.36 6.30 -3.57
N PRO A 30 7.47 6.22 -2.22
CA PRO A 30 7.77 7.41 -1.41
C PRO A 30 9.11 8.04 -1.79
N LEU A 31 10.11 7.23 -2.15
CA LEU A 31 11.42 7.71 -2.58
C LEU A 31 11.32 8.47 -3.92
N PHE A 32 10.60 7.92 -4.90
CA PHE A 32 10.36 8.62 -6.17
C PHE A 32 9.52 9.89 -6.00
N ALA A 33 8.51 9.86 -5.13
CA ALA A 33 7.71 11.04 -4.81
C ALA A 33 8.56 12.14 -4.15
N ALA A 34 9.42 11.78 -3.19
CA ALA A 34 10.36 12.72 -2.58
C ALA A 34 11.34 13.30 -3.63
N GLY A 35 11.85 12.47 -4.54
CA GLY A 35 12.71 12.91 -5.66
C GLY A 35 11.99 13.87 -6.62
N ALA A 36 10.72 13.59 -6.95
CA ALA A 36 9.90 14.47 -7.77
C ALA A 36 9.67 15.83 -7.10
N VAL A 37 9.38 15.85 -5.80
CA VAL A 37 9.19 17.09 -5.04
C VAL A 37 10.50 17.88 -4.94
N ALA A 38 11.61 17.22 -4.59
CA ALA A 38 12.91 17.87 -4.45
C ALA A 38 13.39 18.49 -5.78
N SER A 39 13.26 17.75 -6.89
CA SER A 39 13.56 18.27 -8.22
C SER A 39 12.60 19.37 -8.66
N GLY A 40 11.32 19.30 -8.29
CA GLY A 40 10.34 20.36 -8.54
C GLY A 40 10.66 21.66 -7.81
N ILE A 41 11.07 21.58 -6.54
CA ILE A 41 11.53 22.74 -5.75
C ILE A 41 12.79 23.35 -6.37
N ALA A 42 13.73 22.50 -6.83
CA ALA A 42 14.94 22.95 -7.50
C ALA A 42 14.65 23.71 -8.81
N ILE A 43 13.61 23.31 -9.56
CA ILE A 43 13.17 24.01 -10.78
C ILE A 43 12.41 25.30 -10.46
N TYR A 44 11.57 25.28 -9.42
CA TYR A 44 10.75 26.43 -9.02
C TYR A 44 11.60 27.59 -8.49
N TRP A 45 12.67 27.30 -7.74
CA TRP A 45 13.51 28.34 -7.13
C TRP A 45 15.02 28.10 -7.28
N PRO A 46 15.56 28.17 -8.51
CA PRO A 46 16.92 27.72 -8.83
C PRO A 46 18.03 28.57 -8.21
N VAL A 47 17.78 29.87 -7.98
CA VAL A 47 18.82 30.81 -7.52
C VAL A 47 19.01 30.74 -6.00
N GLN A 48 17.95 30.49 -5.22
CA GLN A 48 18.06 30.33 -3.75
C GLN A 48 18.49 28.91 -3.34
N PHE A 49 18.13 27.90 -4.14
CA PHE A 49 18.47 26.50 -3.87
C PHE A 49 19.62 25.98 -4.76
N SER A 50 20.62 26.84 -5.02
CA SER A 50 21.82 26.49 -5.79
C SER A 50 22.49 25.18 -5.36
N ALA A 51 22.53 24.91 -4.05
CA ALA A 51 23.07 23.68 -3.48
C ALA A 51 22.27 22.43 -3.88
N VAL A 52 20.94 22.52 -3.96
CA VAL A 52 20.06 21.41 -4.35
C VAL A 52 20.13 21.19 -5.85
N THR A 53 20.10 22.26 -6.65
CA THR A 53 20.33 22.15 -8.10
C THR A 53 21.70 21.58 -8.43
N SER A 54 22.74 21.91 -7.65
CA SER A 54 24.08 21.34 -7.82
C SER A 54 24.12 19.85 -7.49
N PHE A 55 23.38 19.41 -6.46
CA PHE A 55 23.23 17.98 -6.13
C PHE A 55 22.55 17.18 -7.26
N PHE A 56 21.62 17.80 -7.98
CA PHE A 56 20.98 17.21 -9.17
C PHE A 56 21.80 17.37 -10.47
N GLY A 57 22.99 17.99 -10.42
CA GLY A 57 23.86 18.17 -11.58
C GLY A 57 23.53 19.37 -12.47
N GLY A 58 22.85 20.39 -11.91
CA GLY A 58 22.48 21.62 -12.58
C GLY A 58 20.98 21.72 -12.91
N TYR A 59 20.58 22.89 -13.41
CA TYR A 59 19.17 23.20 -13.70
C TYR A 59 18.59 22.36 -14.85
N ASP A 60 19.36 22.15 -15.93
CA ASP A 60 18.91 21.31 -17.05
C ASP A 60 18.80 19.84 -16.65
N THR A 61 19.79 19.32 -15.92
CA THR A 61 19.77 17.95 -15.42
C THR A 61 18.63 17.72 -14.42
N ALA A 62 18.31 18.72 -13.57
CA ALA A 62 17.18 18.64 -12.64
C ALA A 62 15.81 18.47 -13.34
N ARG A 63 15.62 19.09 -14.51
CA ARG A 63 14.40 18.91 -15.31
C ARG A 63 14.26 17.49 -15.85
N VAL A 64 15.36 16.91 -16.33
CA VAL A 64 15.38 15.52 -16.81
C VAL A 64 15.07 14.56 -15.66
N TRP A 65 15.68 14.76 -14.49
CA TRP A 65 15.37 13.97 -13.30
C TRP A 65 13.91 14.11 -12.86
N HIS A 66 13.38 15.33 -12.85
CA HIS A 66 11.98 15.58 -12.53
C HIS A 66 11.06 14.83 -13.49
N PHE A 67 11.34 14.88 -14.79
CA PHE A 67 10.58 14.17 -15.81
C PHE A 67 10.62 12.65 -15.60
N ILE A 68 11.79 12.09 -15.30
CA ILE A 68 11.96 10.67 -15.00
C ILE A 68 11.14 10.26 -13.77
N PHE A 69 11.21 11.03 -12.67
CA PHE A 69 10.44 10.74 -11.47
C PHE A 69 8.93 10.82 -11.70
N MET A 70 8.46 11.84 -12.43
CA MET A 70 7.05 11.98 -12.78
C MET A 70 6.58 10.82 -13.68
N ALA A 71 7.36 10.43 -14.69
CA ALA A 71 7.05 9.29 -15.55
C ALA A 71 6.99 7.98 -14.76
N ALA A 72 7.92 7.75 -13.84
CA ALA A 72 7.92 6.58 -12.97
C ALA A 72 6.68 6.53 -12.05
N LEU A 73 6.27 7.67 -11.49
CA LEU A 73 5.06 7.77 -10.67
C LEU A 73 3.79 7.49 -11.48
N VAL A 74 3.69 8.00 -12.71
CA VAL A 74 2.54 7.74 -13.60
C VAL A 74 2.46 6.25 -13.97
N LEU A 75 3.59 5.64 -14.33
CA LEU A 75 3.66 4.19 -14.63
C LEU A 75 3.28 3.35 -13.40
N PHE A 76 3.80 3.72 -12.22
CA PHE A 76 3.42 3.07 -10.98
C PHE A 76 1.91 3.19 -10.70
N PHE A 77 1.34 4.37 -10.88
CA PHE A 77 -0.08 4.61 -10.66
C PHE A 77 -0.96 3.77 -11.60
N GLY A 78 -0.58 3.66 -12.88
CA GLY A 78 -1.25 2.78 -13.82
C GLY A 78 -1.20 1.30 -13.40
N GLY A 79 -0.01 0.81 -13.02
CA GLY A 79 0.14 -0.55 -12.50
C GLY A 79 -0.61 -0.79 -11.18
N HIS A 80 -0.69 0.22 -10.32
CA HIS A 80 -1.46 0.18 -9.08
C HIS A 80 -2.95 0.01 -9.36
N ILE A 81 -3.52 0.80 -10.27
CA ILE A 81 -4.93 0.69 -10.67
C ILE A 81 -5.21 -0.68 -11.28
N LEU A 82 -4.34 -1.17 -12.17
CA LEU A 82 -4.50 -2.49 -12.77
C LEU A 82 -4.61 -3.59 -11.70
N MET A 83 -3.74 -3.53 -10.68
CA MET A 83 -3.80 -4.48 -9.55
C MET A 83 -5.09 -4.36 -8.75
N VAL A 84 -5.62 -3.15 -8.55
CA VAL A 84 -6.90 -2.93 -7.86
C VAL A 84 -8.06 -3.52 -8.66
N VAL A 85 -8.07 -3.33 -9.98
CA VAL A 85 -9.10 -3.88 -10.87
C VAL A 85 -9.04 -5.41 -10.88
N ILE A 86 -7.85 -6.01 -10.98
CA ILE A 86 -7.66 -7.46 -10.92
C ILE A 86 -8.08 -8.03 -9.55
N ALA A 87 -7.78 -7.33 -8.45
CA ALA A 87 -8.19 -7.74 -7.10
C ALA A 87 -9.71 -7.72 -6.90
N GLY A 88 -10.47 -7.11 -7.81
CA GLY A 88 -11.92 -7.13 -7.86
C GLY A 88 -12.57 -5.98 -7.09
N TRP A 89 -13.64 -5.43 -7.68
CA TRP A 89 -14.40 -4.29 -7.15
C TRP A 89 -14.90 -4.50 -5.71
N SER A 90 -15.21 -5.74 -5.31
CA SER A 90 -15.63 -6.04 -3.94
C SER A 90 -14.52 -5.80 -2.90
N ASN A 91 -13.25 -6.00 -3.23
CA ASN A 91 -12.14 -5.71 -2.32
C ASN A 91 -11.92 -4.20 -2.19
N PHE A 92 -11.99 -3.46 -3.30
CA PHE A 92 -11.92 -2.01 -3.31
C PHE A 92 -13.04 -1.36 -2.48
N VAL A 93 -14.29 -1.76 -2.73
CA VAL A 93 -15.45 -1.29 -1.96
C VAL A 93 -15.29 -1.64 -0.48
N SER A 94 -14.82 -2.84 -0.13
CA SER A 94 -14.60 -3.20 1.29
C SER A 94 -13.54 -2.34 1.99
N MET A 95 -12.58 -1.78 1.23
CA MET A 95 -11.57 -0.86 1.78
C MET A 95 -12.13 0.55 2.00
N ILE A 96 -13.11 0.97 1.19
CA ILE A 96 -13.80 2.26 1.32
C ILE A 96 -14.91 2.20 2.38
N THR A 97 -15.70 1.13 2.39
CA THR A 97 -16.88 1.00 3.27
C THR A 97 -16.56 0.30 4.59
N GLY A 98 -15.38 -0.30 4.73
CA GLY A 98 -14.96 -1.00 5.96
C GLY A 98 -15.69 -2.32 6.24
N TRP A 99 -16.73 -2.67 5.49
CA TRP A 99 -17.48 -3.91 5.68
C TRP A 99 -16.86 -5.09 4.92
N LYS A 100 -16.33 -6.05 5.67
CA LYS A 100 -15.97 -7.37 5.15
C LYS A 100 -17.10 -8.33 5.46
N ARG A 101 -17.80 -8.84 4.44
CA ARG A 101 -18.73 -9.96 4.62
C ARG A 101 -17.92 -11.19 5.01
N ILE A 102 -17.89 -11.53 6.29
CA ILE A 102 -17.32 -12.78 6.78
C ILE A 102 -18.30 -13.86 6.34
N ALA A 103 -17.99 -14.55 5.24
CA ALA A 103 -18.76 -15.73 4.86
C ALA A 103 -18.61 -16.76 6.00
N ARG A 104 -19.73 -17.11 6.63
CA ARG A 104 -19.77 -18.17 7.65
C ARG A 104 -19.27 -19.46 6.99
N PRO A 105 -18.27 -20.17 7.57
CA PRO A 105 -17.83 -21.45 7.02
C PRO A 105 -19.02 -22.41 6.97
N SER A 106 -19.41 -22.80 5.75
CA SER A 106 -20.62 -23.57 5.42
C SER A 106 -20.56 -25.05 5.84
N GLY A 107 -19.68 -25.40 6.79
CA GLY A 107 -19.51 -26.75 7.33
C GLY A 107 -19.65 -26.82 8.85
N VAL A 108 -19.96 -25.72 9.54
CA VAL A 108 -20.19 -25.75 10.99
C VAL A 108 -21.68 -25.99 11.23
N PRO A 109 -22.11 -27.18 11.67
CA PRO A 109 -23.50 -27.41 12.04
C PRO A 109 -23.85 -26.44 13.16
N ILE A 110 -24.94 -25.69 12.99
CA ILE A 110 -25.51 -24.87 14.06
C ILE A 110 -26.02 -25.84 15.12
N LYS A 111 -25.22 -26.12 16.15
CA LYS A 111 -25.73 -26.75 17.36
C LYS A 111 -26.69 -25.74 18.01
N ALA A 112 -27.98 -25.92 17.78
CA ALA A 112 -29.03 -25.31 18.58
C ALA A 112 -28.82 -25.77 20.03
N GLY A 113 -28.55 -24.83 20.94
CA GLY A 113 -28.29 -25.14 22.36
C GLY A 113 -26.81 -25.16 22.75
N ARG A 114 -25.99 -24.27 22.19
CA ARG A 114 -24.62 -24.05 22.66
C ARG A 114 -24.63 -23.28 23.99
N THR A 115 -24.64 -24.00 25.11
CA THR A 115 -24.64 -23.47 26.49
C THR A 115 -23.24 -23.15 27.03
N ASP A 116 -22.19 -23.34 26.24
CA ASP A 116 -20.79 -23.11 26.61
C ASP A 116 -20.32 -21.67 26.31
N VAL A 117 -21.16 -20.85 25.66
CA VAL A 117 -20.87 -19.44 25.44
C VAL A 117 -21.36 -18.68 26.68
N PRO A 118 -20.46 -18.04 27.45
CA PRO A 118 -20.88 -17.18 28.55
C PRO A 118 -21.88 -16.13 28.02
N PRO A 119 -22.91 -15.76 28.80
CA PRO A 119 -23.80 -14.67 28.42
C PRO A 119 -22.96 -13.47 28.01
N LEU A 120 -23.21 -12.96 26.80
CA LEU A 120 -22.51 -11.77 26.33
C LEU A 120 -22.71 -10.66 27.37
N PRO A 121 -21.66 -9.91 27.72
CA PRO A 121 -21.83 -8.76 28.59
C PRO A 121 -22.90 -7.84 27.98
N PRO A 122 -23.75 -7.19 28.80
CA PRO A 122 -24.72 -6.23 28.29
C PRO A 122 -24.01 -5.26 27.37
N VAL A 123 -24.39 -5.24 26.09
CA VAL A 123 -23.89 -4.26 25.15
C VAL A 123 -24.72 -3.01 25.39
N ASP A 124 -24.06 -1.98 25.90
CA ASP A 124 -24.64 -0.65 26.11
C ASP A 124 -24.91 -0.03 24.73
N ILE A 125 -26.00 -0.45 24.07
CA ILE A 125 -26.47 0.20 22.86
C ILE A 125 -27.14 1.51 23.31
N GLU A 126 -26.34 2.56 23.47
CA GLU A 126 -26.85 3.92 23.57
C GLU A 126 -27.54 4.24 22.23
N GLN A 127 -28.86 4.06 22.17
CA GLN A 127 -29.64 4.37 20.99
C GLN A 127 -29.70 5.90 20.83
N PRO A 128 -29.22 6.47 19.71
CA PRO A 128 -29.33 7.91 19.49
C PRO A 128 -30.81 8.28 19.37
N ARG A 129 -31.26 9.15 20.28
CA ARG A 129 -32.63 9.69 20.34
C ARG A 129 -32.91 10.63 19.17
#